data_AF-A0A1H6C651-F1
#
_entry.id   AF-A0A1H6C651-F1
#
_cell.length_a   1.000
_cell.length_b   1.000
_cell.length_c   1.000
_cell.angle_alpha   90.00
_cell.angle_beta   90.00
_cell.angle_gamma   90.00
#
_symmetry.space_group_name_H-M   'P 1'
#
loop_
_entity.id
_entity.type
_entity.pdbx_description
1 polymer ?
#
loop_
_entity_poly.entity_id
_entity_poly.type
_entity_poly.pdbx_seq_one_letter_code
_entity_poly.pdbx_strand_id
1 'polypeptide(L)'
;MEWSEDEYVDYLRGERTQYAWVMRHYGGTTAEQAEAAAAQRYPYEPADKPYRGLVFHDEAWHWAMLALHGEQYWARHPELVDPPAAYRELG
;
A
#
# COMPACT_ATOMS: atom_id res chain seq x y z
N MET A 1 -3.05 19.94 -5.29
CA MET A 1 -1.98 19.53 -6.21
C MET A 1 -2.65 18.64 -7.24
N GLU A 2 -2.61 19.01 -8.52
CA GLU A 2 -3.08 18.13 -9.60
C GLU A 2 -1.90 17.25 -10.02
N TRP A 3 -2.08 15.94 -10.00
CA TRP A 3 -1.06 14.99 -10.44
C TRP A 3 -0.94 15.03 -11.96
N SER A 4 0.28 14.99 -12.50
CA SER A 4 0.42 14.50 -13.88
C SER A 4 0.10 13.00 -13.94
N GLU A 5 -0.20 12.50 -15.15
CA GLU A 5 -0.52 11.07 -15.32
C GLU A 5 0.68 10.19 -14.96
N ASP A 6 1.88 10.58 -15.37
CA ASP A 6 3.10 9.82 -15.11
C ASP A 6 3.43 9.79 -13.62
N GLU A 7 3.37 10.93 -12.93
CA GLU A 7 3.58 10.99 -11.47
C GLU A 7 2.56 10.13 -10.73
N TYR A 8 1.29 10.16 -11.13
CA TYR A 8 0.25 9.35 -10.50
C TYR A 8 0.48 7.86 -10.71
N VAL A 9 0.80 7.44 -11.94
CA VAL A 9 1.00 6.03 -12.28
C VAL A 9 2.24 5.47 -11.59
N ASP A 10 3.32 6.24 -11.50
CA ASP A 10 4.54 5.84 -10.81
C ASP A 10 4.30 5.72 -9.30
N TYR A 11 3.60 6.67 -8.70
CA TYR A 11 3.22 6.60 -7.28
C TYR A 11 2.31 5.40 -7.00
N LEU A 12 1.28 5.21 -7.83
CA LEU A 12 0.37 4.06 -7.75
C LEU A 12 1.12 2.73 -7.82
N ARG A 13 2.14 2.64 -8.69
CA ARG A 13 2.99 1.46 -8.81
C ARG A 13 3.78 1.22 -7.52
N GLY A 14 4.38 2.26 -6.95
CA GLY A 14 5.11 2.19 -5.69
C GLY A 14 4.24 1.64 -4.55
N GLU A 15 3.05 2.23 -4.36
CA GLU A 15 2.09 1.80 -3.34
C GLU A 15 1.66 0.33 -3.53
N ARG A 16 1.37 -0.08 -4.77
CA ARG A 16 0.99 -1.47 -5.06
C ARG A 16 2.13 -2.45 -4.80
N THR A 17 3.35 -2.13 -5.21
CA THR A 17 4.54 -2.95 -4.95
C THR A 17 4.75 -3.14 -3.46
N GLN A 18 4.72 -2.04 -2.70
CA GLN A 18 4.91 -2.04 -1.26
C GLN A 18 3.81 -2.85 -0.55
N TYR A 19 2.54 -2.61 -0.87
CA TYR A 19 1.42 -3.35 -0.29
C TYR A 19 1.52 -4.86 -0.60
N ALA A 20 1.74 -5.22 -1.86
CA ALA A 20 1.88 -6.62 -2.26
C ALA A 20 3.06 -7.31 -1.56
N TRP A 21 4.17 -6.60 -1.37
CA TRP A 21 5.29 -7.12 -0.60
C TRP A 21 4.88 -7.48 0.83
N VAL A 22 4.15 -6.60 1.53
CA VAL A 22 3.69 -6.88 2.91
C VAL A 22 2.75 -8.08 2.94
N MET A 23 1.78 -8.15 2.02
CA MET A 23 0.84 -9.28 1.95
C MET A 23 1.56 -10.63 1.77
N ARG A 24 2.63 -10.66 0.98
CA ARG A 24 3.45 -11.87 0.80
C ARG A 24 4.27 -12.20 2.04
N HIS A 25 4.98 -11.22 2.60
CA HIS A 25 5.97 -11.46 3.66
C HIS A 25 5.32 -11.68 5.03
N TYR A 26 4.26 -10.95 5.34
CA TYR A 26 3.56 -11.00 6.63
C TYR A 26 2.23 -11.74 6.55
N GLY A 27 1.54 -11.70 5.41
CA GLY A 27 0.26 -12.38 5.21
C GLY A 27 0.35 -13.80 4.65
N GLY A 28 1.52 -14.24 4.17
CA GLY A 28 1.73 -15.57 3.58
C GLY A 28 0.96 -15.81 2.27
N THR A 29 0.49 -14.75 1.60
CA THR A 29 -0.25 -14.87 0.34
C THR A 29 0.67 -15.19 -0.83
N THR A 30 0.13 -15.81 -1.88
CA THR A 30 0.86 -15.96 -3.15
C THR A 30 1.12 -14.60 -3.80
N ALA A 31 2.02 -14.56 -4.79
CA ALA A 31 2.26 -13.34 -5.56
C ALA A 31 0.99 -12.83 -6.24
N GLU A 32 0.23 -13.71 -6.90
CA GLU A 32 -1.01 -13.29 -7.59
C GLU A 32 -2.07 -12.76 -6.62
N GLN A 33 -2.20 -13.38 -5.45
CA GLN A 33 -3.13 -12.92 -4.42
C GLN A 33 -2.73 -11.55 -3.87
N ALA A 34 -1.44 -11.33 -3.65
CA ALA A 34 -0.92 -10.06 -3.17
C ALA A 34 -1.10 -8.92 -4.19
N GLU A 35 -0.83 -9.20 -5.47
CA GLU A 35 -1.04 -8.26 -6.56
C GLU A 35 -2.53 -7.92 -6.73
N ALA A 36 -3.41 -8.92 -6.66
CA ALA A 36 -4.85 -8.71 -6.69
C ALA A 36 -5.34 -7.87 -5.50
N ALA A 37 -4.82 -8.13 -4.29
CA ALA A 37 -5.16 -7.35 -3.11
C ALA A 37 -4.65 -5.90 -3.23
N ALA A 38 -3.44 -5.69 -3.73
CA ALA A 38 -2.88 -4.37 -3.99
C ALA A 38 -3.70 -3.58 -5.03
N ALA A 39 -4.13 -4.23 -6.12
CA ALA A 39 -4.99 -3.61 -7.14
C ALA A 39 -6.36 -3.21 -6.59
N GLN A 40 -6.91 -3.99 -5.65
CA GLN A 40 -8.16 -3.65 -4.96
C GLN A 40 -7.98 -2.50 -3.96
N ARG A 41 -6.90 -2.50 -3.18
CA ARG A 41 -6.62 -1.44 -2.20
C ARG A 41 -6.33 -0.10 -2.86
N TYR A 42 -5.57 -0.14 -3.96
CA TYR A 42 -5.15 1.00 -4.75
C TYR A 42 -5.70 0.86 -6.17
N PRO A 43 -7.00 1.15 -6.39
CA PRO A 43 -7.55 1.18 -7.73
C PRO A 43 -6.94 2.33 -8.53
N TYR A 44 -6.84 2.17 -9.84
CA TYR A 44 -6.50 3.29 -10.71
C TYR A 44 -7.64 4.31 -10.70
N GLU A 45 -7.29 5.58 -10.54
CA GLU A 45 -8.22 6.70 -10.55
C GLU A 45 -7.95 7.56 -11.80
N PRO A 46 -8.97 7.80 -12.63
CA PRO A 46 -8.86 8.69 -13.79
C PRO A 46 -8.41 10.12 -13.42
N ALA A 47 -7.79 10.81 -14.36
CA ALA A 47 -7.27 12.17 -14.18
C ALA A 47 -8.34 13.20 -13.79
N ASP A 48 -9.60 13.00 -14.20
CA ASP A 48 -10.75 13.86 -13.92
C ASP A 48 -11.48 13.50 -12.61
N LYS A 49 -11.03 12.47 -11.89
CA LYS A 49 -11.66 12.05 -10.65
C LYS A 49 -11.43 13.10 -9.55
N PRO A 50 -12.49 13.60 -8.89
CA PRO A 50 -12.33 14.47 -7.73
C PRO A 50 -11.51 13.77 -6.64
N TYR A 51 -10.54 14.50 -6.07
CA TYR A 51 -9.65 13.99 -5.02
C TYR A 51 -8.80 12.78 -5.44
N ARG A 52 -8.40 12.70 -6.72
CA ARG A 52 -7.43 11.71 -7.21
C ARG A 52 -6.20 11.63 -6.29
N GLY A 53 -5.82 10.41 -5.93
CA GLY A 53 -4.67 10.13 -5.08
C GLY A 53 -4.95 10.28 -3.59
N LEU A 54 -6.18 10.58 -3.17
CA LEU A 54 -6.54 10.62 -1.74
C LEU A 54 -6.28 9.28 -1.04
N VAL A 55 -6.32 8.17 -1.78
CA VAL A 55 -6.00 6.84 -1.26
C VAL A 55 -4.55 6.69 -0.78
N PHE A 56 -3.64 7.58 -1.21
CA PHE A 56 -2.21 7.57 -0.87
C PHE A 56 -1.85 8.34 0.41
N HIS A 57 -2.84 8.83 1.16
CA HIS A 57 -2.59 9.71 2.31
C HIS A 57 -1.83 9.04 3.47
N ASP A 58 -1.98 7.72 3.61
CA ASP A 58 -1.20 6.91 4.55
C ASP A 58 -0.38 5.88 3.77
N GLU A 59 0.80 5.55 4.31
CA GLU A 59 1.73 4.60 3.70
C GLU A 59 1.11 3.21 3.49
N ALA A 60 1.46 2.55 2.39
CA ALA A 60 1.06 1.16 2.12
C ALA A 60 1.33 0.18 3.27
N TRP A 61 2.36 0.43 4.08
CA TRP A 61 2.66 -0.35 5.26
C TRP A 61 1.51 -0.34 6.25
N HIS A 62 1.00 0.85 6.59
CA HIS A 62 -0.08 1.02 7.55
C HIS A 62 -1.34 0.28 7.09
N TRP A 63 -1.70 0.44 5.82
CA TRP A 63 -2.87 -0.21 5.25
C TRP A 63 -2.76 -1.72 5.20
N ALA A 64 -1.59 -2.25 4.84
CA ALA A 64 -1.37 -3.68 4.82
C ALA A 64 -1.41 -4.27 6.24
N MET A 65 -0.82 -3.58 7.23
CA MET A 65 -0.88 -4.03 8.62
C MET A 65 -2.29 -4.00 9.20
N LEU A 66 -3.09 -2.97 8.87
CA LEU A 66 -4.51 -2.94 9.20
C LEU A 66 -5.27 -4.10 8.55
N ALA A 67 -4.98 -4.45 7.30
CA ALA A 67 -5.62 -5.56 6.61
C ALA A 67 -5.29 -6.92 7.26
N LEU A 68 -4.08 -7.10 7.78
CA LEU A 68 -3.62 -8.35 8.37
C LEU A 68 -3.99 -8.50 9.85
N HIS A 69 -3.84 -7.43 10.64
CA HIS A 69 -3.95 -7.47 12.10
C HIS A 69 -5.19 -6.75 12.65
N GLY A 70 -5.91 -6.02 11.78
CA GLY A 70 -7.09 -5.24 12.14
C GLY A 70 -6.74 -3.92 12.83
N GLU A 71 -7.79 -3.25 13.31
CA GLU A 71 -7.66 -1.98 14.02
C GLU A 71 -6.78 -2.11 15.28
N GLN A 72 -6.08 -1.01 15.59
CA GLN A 72 -5.19 -0.91 16.75
C GLN A 72 -4.02 -1.91 16.71
N TYR A 73 -3.62 -2.38 15.53
CA TYR A 73 -2.48 -3.30 15.41
C TYR A 73 -1.23 -2.75 16.08
N TRP A 74 -0.96 -1.45 15.99
CA TRP A 74 0.20 -0.81 16.61
C TRP A 74 0.26 -0.95 18.13
N ALA A 75 -0.89 -1.07 18.79
CA ALA A 75 -0.96 -1.28 20.24
C ALA A 75 -0.72 -2.74 20.63
N ARG A 76 -1.09 -3.69 19.76
CA ARG A 76 -0.97 -5.13 19.98
C ARG A 76 0.36 -5.69 19.45
N HIS A 77 0.89 -5.06 18.42
CA HIS A 77 2.09 -5.37 17.66
C HIS A 77 2.94 -4.10 17.51
N PRO A 78 3.50 -3.55 18.61
CA PRO A 78 4.35 -2.36 18.56
C PRO A 78 5.57 -2.55 17.66
N GLU A 79 6.04 -3.78 17.47
CA GLU A 79 7.11 -4.15 16.56
C GLU A 79 6.78 -3.94 15.07
N LEU A 80 5.50 -3.75 14.72
CA LEU A 80 5.02 -3.53 13.35
C LEU A 80 4.66 -2.07 13.07
N VAL A 81 4.91 -1.15 14.01
CA VAL A 81 4.65 0.28 13.81
C VAL A 81 5.50 0.81 12.65
N ASP A 82 6.79 0.49 12.68
CA ASP A 82 7.74 0.94 11.67
C ASP A 82 8.07 -0.19 10.67
N PRO A 83 8.10 0.09 9.36
CA PRO A 83 8.55 -0.89 8.37
C PRO A 83 10.03 -1.25 8.54
N PRO A 84 10.44 -2.48 8.17
CA PRO A 84 11.85 -2.84 8.08
C PRO A 84 12.54 -2.12 6.91
N ALA A 85 13.88 -2.08 6.93
CA ALA A 85 14.67 -1.46 5.85
C ALA A 85 14.37 -2.05 4.46
N ALA A 86 14.22 -3.37 4.36
CA ALA A 86 13.89 -4.06 3.11
C ALA A 86 12.56 -3.60 2.49
N TYR A 87 11.61 -3.11 3.29
CA TYR A 87 10.38 -2.51 2.77
C TYR A 87 10.64 -1.12 2.19
N ARG A 88 11.46 -0.31 2.87
CA ARG A 88 11.81 1.06 2.44
C ARG A 88 12.60 1.11 1.13
N GLU A 89 13.32 0.03 0.81
CA GLU A 89 14.07 -0.10 -0.45
C GLU A 89 13.18 -0.38 -1.68
N LEU A 90 11.87 -0.59 -1.49
CA LEU A 90 10.91 -0.85 -2.58
C LEU A 90 10.41 0.43 -3.26
N GLY A 91 10.78 1.60 -2.74
CA GLY A 91 10.40 2.93 -3.24
C GLY A 91 11.61 3.84 -3.41
#